data_AF-A0ABD7K698-F1
#
_entry.id   AF-A0ABD7K698-F1
#
_cell.length_a   1.000
_cell.length_b   1.000
_cell.length_c   1.000
_cell.angle_alpha   90.00
_cell.angle_beta   90.00
_cell.angle_gamma   90.00
#
_symmetry.space_group_name_H-M   'P 1'
#
loop_
_entity.id
_entity.type
_entity.pdbx_description
1 polymer ?
#
loop_
_entity_poly.entity_id
_entity_poly.type
_entity_poly.pdbx_seq_one_letter_code
_entity_poly.pdbx_strand_id
1 'polypeptide(L)'
;MSADAYHAPTTSPRLETLDVLSIGMSLDVFRQGQVWKVLQEQNAAQVEALHVGSILPMDPRKYPVTADDKDIASEKREADALELGLKNFLEKWPIPTVTVVRGWSPNIPNLRFTPEETQGSLSAMVNDMRIPAGLHWHRIVNLQDGIICNDTPEGVLEALFRLFERNPDLPAVLVYANEGFNMALSLMAKGEKPIGVGTGPRQPGELTDTMVALIVGRPERVDWLRQFAPYTKVNENRIDPEFRGWGWRKPPVEFRPTRFIPQPWTARALEQWDALPVLARLHRPVSVPLTRPDTGERLKREALTAQLAAAWKTASATLTSAPARLFYDGGLNATPLAELTPALGAAQSS
;
A
#
# COMPACT_ATOMS: atom_id res chain seq x y z
N MET A 1 -12.78 -28.35 23.18
CA MET A 1 -12.02 -27.43 22.31
C MET A 1 -10.55 -27.78 22.47
N SER A 2 -9.79 -27.99 21.39
CA SER A 2 -8.34 -28.26 21.48
C SER A 2 -7.62 -27.04 22.07
N ALA A 3 -6.54 -27.26 22.83
CA ALA A 3 -5.67 -26.18 23.29
C ALA A 3 -5.11 -25.34 22.13
N ASP A 4 -4.98 -25.93 20.94
CA ASP A 4 -4.48 -25.28 19.72
C ASP A 4 -5.33 -24.09 19.27
N ALA A 5 -6.62 -24.04 19.64
CA ALA A 5 -7.52 -22.94 19.27
C ALA A 5 -7.17 -21.60 19.96
N TYR A 6 -6.35 -21.63 21.03
CA TYR A 6 -5.94 -20.46 21.81
C TYR A 6 -4.55 -19.92 21.40
N HIS A 7 -3.98 -20.42 20.30
CA HIS A 7 -2.61 -20.10 19.92
C HIS A 7 -2.54 -19.41 18.56
N ALA A 8 -1.65 -18.43 18.47
CA ALA A 8 -1.35 -17.75 17.23
C ALA A 8 -0.76 -18.74 16.20
N PRO A 9 -0.97 -18.50 14.89
CA PRO A 9 -0.33 -19.31 13.86
C PRO A 9 1.19 -19.23 14.02
N THR A 10 1.86 -20.38 13.95
CA THR A 10 3.34 -20.46 14.07
C THR A 10 4.03 -20.68 12.73
N THR A 11 3.27 -20.97 11.68
CA THR A 11 3.75 -21.21 10.33
C THR A 11 2.86 -20.52 9.31
N SER A 12 3.45 -19.93 8.28
CA SER A 12 2.72 -19.42 7.12
C SER A 12 3.18 -20.17 5.87
N PRO A 13 2.29 -20.83 5.13
CA PRO A 13 2.65 -21.34 3.81
C PRO A 13 2.95 -20.16 2.87
N ARG A 14 3.48 -20.49 1.69
CA ARG A 14 3.59 -19.53 0.59
C ARG A 14 2.20 -18.95 0.29
N LEU A 15 2.12 -17.63 0.25
CA LEU A 15 0.86 -16.93 0.02
C LEU A 15 0.72 -16.56 -1.45
N GLU A 16 -0.47 -16.78 -2.00
CA GLU A 16 -0.85 -16.40 -3.36
C GLU A 16 -1.65 -15.10 -3.39
N THR A 17 -2.38 -14.82 -2.30
CA THR A 17 -3.16 -13.59 -2.15
C THR A 17 -2.99 -12.92 -0.79
N LEU A 18 -3.14 -11.60 -0.79
CA LEU A 18 -3.33 -10.75 0.40
C LEU A 18 -4.61 -9.95 0.22
N ASP A 19 -5.32 -9.67 1.32
CA ASP A 19 -6.56 -8.90 1.29
C ASP A 19 -6.29 -7.41 1.54
N VAL A 20 -6.95 -6.54 0.77
CA VAL A 20 -7.00 -5.11 1.04
C VAL A 20 -8.21 -4.82 1.92
N LEU A 21 -7.96 -4.35 3.14
CA LEU A 21 -9.01 -4.12 4.16
C LEU A 21 -9.45 -2.66 4.23
N SER A 22 -8.57 -1.74 3.82
CA SER A 22 -8.86 -0.30 3.80
C SER A 22 -7.94 0.40 2.82
N ILE A 23 -8.41 1.51 2.24
CA ILE A 23 -7.63 2.38 1.37
C ILE A 23 -8.02 3.83 1.61
N GLY A 24 -7.00 4.67 1.77
CA GLY A 24 -7.04 6.12 1.75
C GLY A 24 -6.10 6.64 0.68
N MET A 25 -6.54 7.61 -0.11
CA MET A 25 -5.68 8.23 -1.11
C MET A 25 -5.92 9.74 -1.22
N SER A 26 -4.83 10.43 -1.54
CA SER A 26 -4.81 11.84 -1.89
C SER A 26 -3.98 11.97 -3.17
N LEU A 27 -4.56 12.61 -4.18
CA LEU A 27 -3.95 12.82 -5.48
C LEU A 27 -4.02 14.31 -5.80
N ASP A 28 -2.93 15.02 -5.56
CA ASP A 28 -2.82 16.45 -5.78
C ASP A 28 -4.01 17.25 -5.19
N VAL A 29 -4.90 17.76 -6.05
CA VAL A 29 -6.07 18.57 -5.71
C VAL A 29 -7.29 17.73 -5.29
N PHE A 30 -7.21 16.41 -5.41
CA PHE A 30 -8.29 15.49 -5.10
C PHE A 30 -8.02 14.66 -3.86
N ARG A 31 -9.11 14.34 -3.15
CA ARG A 31 -9.17 13.26 -2.16
C ARG A 31 -9.96 12.09 -2.71
N GLN A 32 -9.78 10.90 -2.13
CA GLN A 32 -10.34 9.63 -2.62
C GLN A 32 -11.77 9.71 -3.19
N GLY A 33 -12.72 10.31 -2.47
CA GLY A 33 -14.11 10.40 -2.94
C GLY A 33 -14.30 11.28 -4.19
N GLN A 34 -13.47 12.31 -4.35
CA GLN A 34 -13.51 13.21 -5.50
C GLN A 34 -12.87 12.59 -6.74
N VAL A 35 -11.81 11.79 -6.57
CA VAL A 35 -11.14 11.09 -7.67
C VAL A 35 -12.14 10.26 -8.47
N TRP A 36 -12.94 9.43 -7.79
CA TRP A 36 -13.93 8.58 -8.44
C TRP A 36 -15.02 9.37 -9.16
N LYS A 37 -15.53 10.44 -8.51
CA LYS A 37 -16.54 11.32 -9.10
C LYS A 37 -16.05 11.94 -10.42
N VAL A 38 -14.83 12.49 -10.43
CA VAL A 38 -14.27 13.13 -11.62
C VAL A 38 -13.99 12.10 -12.73
N LEU A 39 -13.52 10.90 -12.38
CA LEU A 39 -13.36 9.81 -13.35
C LEU A 39 -14.70 9.45 -14.02
N GLN A 40 -15.79 9.35 -13.25
CA GLN A 40 -17.12 9.06 -13.78
C GLN A 40 -17.64 10.18 -14.69
N GLU A 41 -17.48 11.44 -14.26
CA GLU A 41 -17.90 12.62 -15.04
C GLU A 41 -17.13 12.72 -16.36
N GLN A 42 -15.80 12.53 -16.34
CA GLN A 42 -14.99 12.53 -17.55
C GLN A 42 -15.37 11.39 -18.50
N ASN A 43 -15.54 10.17 -17.99
CA ASN A 43 -15.96 9.03 -18.78
C ASN A 43 -17.34 9.23 -19.44
N ALA A 44 -18.26 9.90 -18.75
CA ALA A 44 -19.56 10.23 -19.32
C ALA A 44 -19.49 11.33 -20.39
N ALA A 45 -18.55 12.28 -20.27
CA ALA A 45 -18.43 13.45 -21.13
C ALA A 45 -17.56 13.22 -22.38
N GLN A 46 -16.62 12.28 -22.34
CA GLN A 46 -15.61 12.09 -23.39
C GLN A 46 -15.50 10.62 -23.79
N VAL A 47 -15.72 10.34 -25.07
CA VAL A 47 -15.41 9.04 -25.67
C VAL A 47 -13.90 8.83 -25.55
N GLU A 48 -13.46 7.67 -25.05
CA GLU A 48 -12.05 7.33 -24.77
C GLU A 48 -11.36 8.03 -23.58
N ALA A 49 -12.06 8.79 -22.72
CA ALA A 49 -11.41 9.44 -21.56
C ALA A 49 -10.63 8.48 -20.65
N LEU A 50 -11.07 7.23 -20.55
CA LEU A 50 -10.41 6.17 -19.79
C LEU A 50 -9.08 5.69 -20.42
N HIS A 51 -8.79 6.03 -21.67
CA HIS A 51 -7.63 5.52 -22.40
C HIS A 51 -6.50 6.55 -22.55
N VAL A 52 -6.79 7.85 -22.49
CA VAL A 52 -5.83 8.93 -22.80
C VAL A 52 -5.97 10.18 -21.92
N GLY A 53 -6.93 10.23 -21.00
CA GLY A 53 -7.20 11.40 -20.17
C GLY A 53 -6.45 11.42 -18.83
N SER A 54 -6.18 12.61 -18.33
CA SER A 54 -5.87 12.84 -16.92
C SER A 54 -7.06 13.51 -16.24
N ILE A 55 -7.39 13.07 -15.03
CA ILE A 55 -8.37 13.77 -14.19
C ILE A 55 -7.81 15.06 -13.59
N LEU A 56 -6.49 15.21 -13.56
CA LEU A 56 -5.83 16.36 -12.95
C LEU A 56 -6.10 17.63 -13.77
N PRO A 57 -6.45 18.75 -13.12
CA PRO A 57 -6.58 20.02 -13.82
C PRO A 57 -5.28 20.41 -14.51
N MET A 58 -5.36 20.83 -15.77
CA MET A 58 -4.19 21.35 -16.51
C MET A 58 -3.90 22.83 -16.22
N ASP A 59 -4.82 23.55 -15.60
CA ASP A 59 -4.62 24.96 -15.21
C ASP A 59 -3.64 25.04 -14.03
N PRO A 60 -2.44 25.62 -14.21
CA PRO A 60 -1.43 25.69 -13.15
C PRO A 60 -1.90 26.51 -11.94
N ARG A 61 -2.91 27.38 -12.09
CA ARG A 61 -3.49 28.17 -10.99
C ARG A 61 -4.28 27.33 -10.00
N LYS A 62 -4.54 26.05 -10.31
CA LYS A 62 -5.17 25.08 -9.39
C LYS A 62 -4.18 24.48 -8.39
N TYR A 63 -2.89 24.78 -8.52
CA TYR A 63 -1.82 24.22 -7.70
C TYR A 63 -1.14 25.32 -6.88
N PRO A 64 -0.56 24.97 -5.71
CA PRO A 64 0.26 25.90 -4.94
C PRO A 64 1.47 26.40 -5.73
N VAL A 65 1.85 27.66 -5.51
CA VAL A 65 2.91 28.34 -6.28
C VAL A 65 4.13 28.64 -5.41
N THR A 66 3.93 29.06 -4.15
CA THR A 66 5.04 29.34 -3.23
C THR A 66 5.57 28.04 -2.62
N ALA A 67 6.81 28.05 -2.13
CA ALA A 67 7.38 26.89 -1.45
C ALA A 67 6.55 26.52 -0.21
N ASP A 68 6.19 27.51 0.62
CA ASP A 68 5.38 27.29 1.82
C ASP A 68 4.01 26.68 1.50
N ASP A 69 3.32 27.16 0.45
CA ASP A 69 2.03 26.59 0.04
C ASP A 69 2.19 25.14 -0.46
N LYS A 70 3.32 24.81 -1.09
CA LYS A 70 3.61 23.44 -1.56
C LYS A 70 3.88 22.51 -0.39
N ASP A 71 4.64 22.96 0.61
CA ASP A 71 4.91 22.19 1.82
C ASP A 71 3.63 21.93 2.62
N ILE A 72 2.81 22.97 2.85
CA ILE A 72 1.50 22.83 3.51
C ILE A 72 0.58 21.89 2.72
N ALA A 73 0.58 21.98 1.39
CA ALA A 73 -0.22 21.08 0.56
C ALA A 73 0.26 19.63 0.66
N SER A 74 1.58 19.38 0.65
CA SER A 74 2.17 18.05 0.81
C SER A 74 1.78 17.44 2.15
N GLU A 75 2.02 18.15 3.26
CA GLU A 75 1.68 17.69 4.61
C GLU A 75 0.18 17.40 4.73
N LYS A 76 -0.67 18.28 4.18
CA LYS A 76 -2.11 18.05 4.17
C LYS A 76 -2.50 16.82 3.35
N ARG A 77 -1.88 16.59 2.19
CA ARG A 77 -2.16 15.40 1.34
C ARG A 77 -1.76 14.11 2.04
N GLU A 78 -0.63 14.13 2.74
CA GLU A 78 -0.14 13.03 3.58
C GLU A 78 -1.15 12.69 4.69
N ALA A 79 -1.53 13.70 5.49
CA ALA A 79 -2.50 13.55 6.57
C ALA A 79 -3.85 13.06 6.06
N ASP A 80 -4.39 13.65 4.99
CA ASP A 80 -5.70 13.28 4.44
C ASP A 80 -5.71 11.84 3.90
N ALA A 81 -4.63 11.36 3.27
CA ALA A 81 -4.53 9.98 2.82
C ALA A 81 -4.52 9.01 4.01
N LEU A 82 -3.75 9.33 5.07
CA LEU A 82 -3.66 8.51 6.27
C LEU A 82 -5.00 8.47 7.03
N GLU A 83 -5.66 9.63 7.20
CA GLU A 83 -7.00 9.73 7.81
C GLU A 83 -7.98 8.81 7.06
N LEU A 84 -8.08 8.96 5.74
CA LEU A 84 -9.00 8.17 4.94
C LEU A 84 -8.73 6.66 5.02
N GLY A 85 -7.46 6.27 5.13
CA GLY A 85 -7.04 4.87 5.24
C GLY A 85 -7.30 4.25 6.61
N LEU A 86 -7.29 5.03 7.68
CA LEU A 86 -7.38 4.52 9.06
C LEU A 86 -8.64 4.92 9.83
N LYS A 87 -9.43 5.89 9.40
CA LYS A 87 -10.59 6.41 10.16
C LYS A 87 -11.61 5.34 10.56
N ASN A 88 -11.73 4.28 9.76
CA ASN A 88 -12.64 3.16 10.02
C ASN A 88 -11.89 1.90 10.48
N PHE A 89 -10.57 1.97 10.60
CA PHE A 89 -9.74 0.84 11.01
C PHE A 89 -9.60 0.76 12.53
N LEU A 90 -9.25 -0.43 13.02
CA LEU A 90 -9.17 -0.75 14.44
C LEU A 90 -8.27 0.23 15.22
N GLU A 91 -8.83 0.79 16.30
CA GLU A 91 -8.11 1.65 17.23
C GLU A 91 -7.43 0.84 18.34
N LYS A 92 -6.46 1.46 19.05
CA LYS A 92 -5.77 0.88 20.22
C LYS A 92 -4.96 -0.41 19.97
N TRP A 93 -5.03 -1.00 18.78
CA TRP A 93 -4.11 -2.02 18.34
C TRP A 93 -2.83 -1.37 17.77
N PRO A 94 -1.62 -1.84 18.12
CA PRO A 94 -0.37 -1.41 17.48
C PRO A 94 -0.32 -1.84 16.01
N ILE A 95 -0.67 -0.92 15.11
CA ILE A 95 -0.71 -1.12 13.66
C ILE A 95 0.72 -1.15 13.13
N PRO A 96 1.20 -2.29 12.60
CA PRO A 96 2.49 -2.40 11.94
C PRO A 96 2.49 -1.56 10.66
N THR A 97 3.58 -0.84 10.37
CA THR A 97 3.64 0.04 9.20
C THR A 97 4.85 -0.22 8.31
N VAL A 98 4.65 0.02 7.02
CA VAL A 98 5.66 0.04 5.97
C VAL A 98 5.54 1.36 5.21
N THR A 99 6.60 2.14 5.19
CA THR A 99 6.74 3.34 4.36
C THR A 99 7.27 2.93 2.99
N VAL A 100 6.60 3.35 1.91
CA VAL A 100 7.00 3.11 0.53
C VAL A 100 7.33 4.44 -0.13
N VAL A 101 8.52 4.54 -0.69
CA VAL A 101 8.96 5.69 -1.46
C VAL A 101 9.67 5.22 -2.72
N ARG A 102 9.98 6.15 -3.61
CA ARG A 102 10.80 5.90 -4.79
C ARG A 102 12.16 5.28 -4.48
N GLY A 103 12.82 4.79 -5.53
CA GLY A 103 14.15 4.21 -5.48
C GLY A 103 15.15 5.16 -4.81
N TRP A 104 15.66 4.73 -3.66
CA TRP A 104 16.67 5.43 -2.86
C TRP A 104 17.57 4.38 -2.21
N SER A 105 18.86 4.71 -2.07
CA SER A 105 19.83 3.85 -1.41
C SER A 105 20.78 4.68 -0.55
N PRO A 106 21.11 4.22 0.67
CA PRO A 106 22.08 4.90 1.54
C PRO A 106 23.49 4.96 0.94
N ASN A 107 23.75 4.16 -0.11
CA ASN A 107 25.06 4.07 -0.77
C ASN A 107 25.23 5.07 -1.92
N ILE A 108 24.19 5.85 -2.25
CA ILE A 108 24.29 6.88 -3.29
C ILE A 108 25.29 7.96 -2.83
N PRO A 109 26.26 8.36 -3.67
CA PRO A 109 27.21 9.39 -3.29
C PRO A 109 26.53 10.75 -3.20
N ASN A 110 27.02 11.61 -2.30
CA ASN A 110 26.64 13.01 -2.21
C ASN A 110 25.13 13.26 -2.01
N LEU A 111 24.47 12.43 -1.19
CA LEU A 111 23.06 12.61 -0.82
C LEU A 111 22.78 14.01 -0.24
N ARG A 112 21.56 14.52 -0.47
CA ARG A 112 21.11 15.80 0.09
C ARG A 112 21.13 15.79 1.62
N PHE A 113 20.59 14.73 2.21
CA PHE A 113 20.59 14.44 3.64
C PHE A 113 21.41 13.18 3.93
N THR A 114 21.86 13.01 5.18
CA THR A 114 22.59 11.79 5.56
C THR A 114 21.66 10.58 5.53
N PRO A 115 22.19 9.37 5.26
CA PRO A 115 21.40 8.14 5.33
C PRO A 115 20.62 7.97 6.63
N GLU A 116 21.22 8.32 7.77
CA GLU A 116 20.62 8.22 9.09
C GLU A 116 19.44 9.18 9.26
N GLU A 117 19.59 10.44 8.81
CA GLU A 117 18.50 11.42 8.82
C GLU A 117 17.34 10.97 7.93
N THR A 118 17.64 10.52 6.70
CA THR A 118 16.62 10.03 5.77
C THR A 118 15.89 8.81 6.32
N GLN A 119 16.60 7.81 6.82
CA GLN A 119 15.99 6.61 7.42
C GLN A 119 15.16 6.94 8.66
N GLY A 120 15.64 7.86 9.50
CA GLY A 120 14.91 8.36 10.66
C GLY A 120 13.60 9.03 10.26
N SER A 121 13.63 9.93 9.26
CA SER A 121 12.45 10.61 8.72
C SER A 121 11.46 9.62 8.10
N LEU A 122 11.91 8.71 7.23
CA LEU A 122 11.05 7.71 6.60
C LEU A 122 10.40 6.76 7.61
N SER A 123 11.14 6.42 8.67
CA SER A 123 10.60 5.61 9.77
C SER A 123 9.55 6.39 10.56
N ALA A 124 9.79 7.66 10.89
CA ALA A 124 8.86 8.45 11.70
C ALA A 124 7.59 8.91 10.95
N MET A 125 7.66 9.00 9.61
CA MET A 125 6.66 9.59 8.72
C MET A 125 5.20 9.27 9.09
N VAL A 126 4.84 7.99 9.23
CA VAL A 126 3.45 7.60 9.51
C VAL A 126 2.99 8.09 10.88
N ASN A 127 3.87 8.03 11.88
CA ASN A 127 3.53 8.46 13.23
C ASN A 127 3.47 9.99 13.35
N ASP A 128 4.31 10.70 12.59
CA ASP A 128 4.29 12.16 12.53
C ASP A 128 2.96 12.66 11.94
N MET A 129 2.46 11.98 10.91
CA MET A 129 1.17 12.29 10.28
C MET A 129 -0.06 11.85 11.07
N ARG A 130 0.10 11.06 12.13
CA ARG A 130 -1.01 10.54 12.94
C ARG A 130 -1.83 11.65 13.61
N ILE A 131 -1.17 12.67 14.15
CA ILE A 131 -1.84 13.80 14.83
C ILE A 131 -2.51 14.73 13.81
N PRO A 132 -1.82 15.19 12.74
CA PRO A 132 -2.45 15.93 11.65
C PRO A 132 -3.66 15.23 11.03
N ALA A 133 -3.64 13.90 10.93
CA ALA A 133 -4.75 13.08 10.42
C ALA A 133 -5.90 12.88 11.42
N GLY A 134 -5.83 13.42 12.64
CA GLY A 134 -6.86 13.24 13.68
C GLY A 134 -6.91 11.84 14.30
N LEU A 135 -5.89 11.02 14.10
CA LEU A 135 -5.85 9.59 14.49
C LEU A 135 -5.27 9.39 15.89
N HIS A 136 -5.75 10.17 16.87
CA HIS A 136 -5.17 10.21 18.21
C HIS A 136 -5.24 8.87 18.97
N TRP A 137 -6.17 7.98 18.59
CA TRP A 137 -6.38 6.68 19.23
C TRP A 137 -5.77 5.50 18.48
N HIS A 138 -5.28 5.71 17.26
CA HIS A 138 -4.49 4.71 16.54
C HIS A 138 -3.07 4.65 17.12
N ARG A 139 -2.49 3.46 17.15
CA ARG A 139 -1.13 3.24 17.63
C ARG A 139 -0.29 2.78 16.45
N ILE A 140 0.71 3.56 16.07
CA ILE A 140 1.59 3.28 14.93
C ILE A 140 2.86 2.58 15.44
N VAL A 141 3.23 1.47 14.81
CA VAL A 141 4.46 0.74 15.12
C VAL A 141 5.21 0.48 13.82
N ASN A 142 6.32 1.18 13.63
CA ASN A 142 7.17 1.00 12.47
C ASN A 142 7.92 -0.33 12.54
N LEU A 143 7.92 -1.06 11.42
CA LEU A 143 8.70 -2.28 11.31
C LEU A 143 10.18 -1.95 11.13
N GLN A 144 11.04 -2.82 11.66
CA GLN A 144 12.50 -2.65 11.60
C GLN A 144 13.02 -2.56 10.16
N ASP A 145 12.44 -3.37 9.25
CA ASP A 145 12.67 -3.31 7.81
C ASP A 145 11.46 -2.68 7.09
N GLY A 146 10.80 -1.72 7.74
CA GLY A 146 9.55 -1.11 7.30
C GLY A 146 9.72 -0.01 6.25
N ILE A 147 10.87 0.10 5.58
CA ILE A 147 11.08 1.07 4.52
C ILE A 147 11.34 0.32 3.22
N ILE A 148 10.51 0.56 2.21
CA ILE A 148 10.68 0.02 0.87
C ILE A 148 10.93 1.18 -0.09
N CYS A 149 12.16 1.29 -0.57
CA CYS A 149 12.54 2.25 -1.60
C CYS A 149 12.55 1.53 -2.95
N ASN A 150 11.47 1.67 -3.73
CA ASN A 150 11.33 0.95 -4.99
C ASN A 150 10.46 1.73 -5.99
N ASP A 151 10.96 1.88 -7.21
CA ASP A 151 10.22 2.53 -8.31
C ASP A 151 9.23 1.59 -8.99
N THR A 152 9.22 0.30 -8.62
CA THR A 152 8.39 -0.74 -9.25
C THR A 152 7.37 -1.31 -8.25
N PRO A 153 6.07 -1.38 -8.62
CA PRO A 153 5.03 -1.90 -7.73
C PRO A 153 5.18 -3.40 -7.45
N GLU A 154 5.70 -4.19 -8.38
CA GLU A 154 5.90 -5.64 -8.22
C GLU A 154 6.89 -5.97 -7.09
N GLY A 155 7.94 -5.17 -6.93
CA GLY A 155 8.91 -5.36 -5.86
C GLY A 155 8.32 -5.02 -4.48
N VAL A 156 7.46 -4.00 -4.41
CA VAL A 156 6.70 -3.68 -3.19
C VAL A 156 5.76 -4.84 -2.84
N LEU A 157 4.99 -5.35 -3.80
CA LEU A 157 4.07 -6.46 -3.56
C LEU A 157 4.79 -7.73 -3.07
N GLU A 158 5.86 -8.16 -3.75
CA GLU A 158 6.63 -9.34 -3.32
C GLU A 158 7.22 -9.17 -1.92
N ALA A 159 7.67 -7.96 -1.56
CA ALA A 159 8.14 -7.66 -0.20
C ALA A 159 7.02 -7.82 0.85
N LEU A 160 5.79 -7.37 0.55
CA LEU A 160 4.63 -7.58 1.42
C LEU A 160 4.30 -9.06 1.58
N PHE A 161 4.28 -9.84 0.50
CA PHE A 161 4.06 -11.30 0.57
C PHE A 161 5.08 -11.96 1.51
N ARG A 162 6.38 -11.66 1.34
CA ARG A 162 7.44 -12.18 2.21
C ARG A 162 7.29 -11.73 3.65
N LEU A 163 6.83 -10.49 3.89
CA LEU A 163 6.58 -9.98 5.24
C LEU A 163 5.53 -10.84 5.96
N PHE A 164 4.40 -11.14 5.32
CA PHE A 164 3.37 -12.00 5.89
C PHE A 164 3.84 -13.46 6.05
N GLU A 165 4.60 -14.00 5.10
CA GLU A 165 5.13 -15.36 5.16
C GLU A 165 6.12 -15.55 6.32
N ARG A 166 6.99 -14.55 6.58
CA ARG A 166 7.96 -14.57 7.69
C ARG A 166 7.33 -14.33 9.06
N ASN A 167 6.13 -13.77 9.10
CA ASN A 167 5.44 -13.42 10.34
C ASN A 167 4.04 -14.05 10.36
N PRO A 168 3.91 -15.34 10.71
CA PRO A 168 2.63 -16.07 10.57
C PRO A 168 1.47 -15.50 11.39
N ASP A 169 1.75 -14.74 12.45
CA ASP A 169 0.79 -14.11 13.34
C ASP A 169 0.50 -12.64 13.00
N LEU A 170 1.15 -12.06 11.97
CA LEU A 170 0.88 -10.68 11.51
C LEU A 170 -0.49 -10.59 10.84
N PRO A 171 -1.49 -9.89 11.40
CA PRO A 171 -2.85 -9.90 10.84
C PRO A 171 -3.06 -8.84 9.76
N ALA A 172 -2.41 -7.67 9.88
CA ALA A 172 -2.46 -6.60 8.91
C ALA A 172 -1.22 -5.70 9.02
N VAL A 173 -0.95 -4.96 7.96
CA VAL A 173 0.08 -3.92 7.88
C VAL A 173 -0.48 -2.72 7.14
N LEU A 174 -0.15 -1.52 7.61
CA LEU A 174 -0.36 -0.29 6.88
C LEU A 174 0.81 -0.05 5.95
N VAL A 175 0.52 -0.01 4.65
CA VAL A 175 1.44 0.44 3.61
C VAL A 175 1.16 1.92 3.36
N TYR A 176 2.15 2.77 3.60
CA TYR A 176 2.05 4.20 3.42
C TYR A 176 3.01 4.64 2.31
N ALA A 177 2.46 4.81 1.10
CA ALA A 177 3.22 5.19 -0.07
C ALA A 177 3.15 6.71 -0.27
N ASN A 178 4.30 7.34 -0.39
CA ASN A 178 4.43 8.78 -0.58
C ASN A 178 5.34 9.06 -1.78
N GLU A 179 4.77 9.71 -2.80
CA GLU A 179 5.51 10.22 -3.95
C GLU A 179 5.05 11.63 -4.27
N GLY A 180 5.98 12.50 -4.63
CA GLY A 180 5.72 13.91 -4.86
C GLY A 180 6.99 14.71 -4.97
N PHE A 181 6.85 16.01 -5.23
CA PHE A 181 8.00 16.90 -5.38
C PHE A 181 8.87 16.91 -4.12
N ASN A 182 8.25 17.04 -2.93
CA ASN A 182 8.97 17.13 -1.66
C ASN A 182 9.71 15.84 -1.30
N MET A 183 9.08 14.69 -1.54
CA MET A 183 9.72 13.39 -1.33
C MET A 183 10.89 13.20 -2.29
N ALA A 184 10.70 13.48 -3.58
CA ALA A 184 11.75 13.41 -4.59
C ALA A 184 12.94 14.33 -4.27
N LEU A 185 12.65 15.57 -3.87
CA LEU A 185 13.67 16.55 -3.48
C LEU A 185 14.45 16.10 -2.24
N SER A 186 13.79 15.42 -1.30
CA SER A 186 14.43 14.95 -0.07
C SER A 186 15.34 13.75 -0.30
N LEU A 187 15.02 12.90 -1.28
CA LEU A 187 15.76 11.67 -1.58
C LEU A 187 16.87 11.84 -2.63
N MET A 188 16.99 12.99 -3.28
CA MET A 188 17.96 13.22 -4.36
C MET A 188 19.40 13.40 -3.86
N ALA A 189 20.37 13.26 -4.78
CA ALA A 189 21.75 13.66 -4.54
C ALA A 189 21.95 15.17 -4.80
N LYS A 190 22.93 15.79 -4.12
CA LYS A 190 23.29 17.19 -4.33
C LYS A 190 23.83 17.37 -5.75
N GLY A 191 23.29 18.36 -6.46
CA GLY A 191 23.65 18.69 -7.84
C GLY A 191 22.79 18.01 -8.91
N GLU A 192 21.93 17.04 -8.53
CA GLU A 192 20.88 16.55 -9.42
C GLU A 192 19.86 17.68 -9.71
N LYS A 193 19.22 17.61 -10.88
CA LYS A 193 18.13 18.53 -11.22
C LYS A 193 16.84 17.99 -10.59
N PRO A 194 16.14 18.79 -9.76
CA PRO A 194 14.85 18.37 -9.20
C PRO A 194 13.83 18.07 -10.30
N ILE A 195 12.93 17.12 -10.04
CA ILE A 195 11.79 16.82 -10.92
C ILE A 195 10.65 17.77 -10.55
N GLY A 196 10.75 19.00 -11.06
CA GLY A 196 9.80 20.09 -10.84
C GLY A 196 10.40 21.29 -10.11
N VAL A 197 9.54 22.25 -9.76
CA VAL A 197 9.98 23.54 -9.20
C VAL A 197 9.57 23.72 -7.74
N GLY A 198 10.50 24.14 -6.88
CA GLY A 198 10.20 24.48 -5.48
C GLY A 198 9.37 25.76 -5.33
N THR A 199 9.52 26.70 -6.26
CA THR A 199 8.73 27.94 -6.33
C THR A 199 8.32 28.20 -7.77
N GLY A 200 7.11 28.71 -7.96
CA GLY A 200 6.52 28.99 -9.27
C GLY A 200 5.43 28.00 -9.66
N PRO A 201 4.71 28.30 -10.74
CA PRO A 201 3.61 27.47 -11.23
C PRO A 201 4.13 26.08 -11.64
N ARG A 202 3.28 25.08 -11.46
CA ARG A 202 3.55 23.70 -11.89
C ARG A 202 3.95 23.65 -13.36
N GLN A 203 5.06 22.96 -13.66
CA GLN A 203 5.54 22.76 -15.03
C GLN A 203 5.01 21.44 -15.65
N PRO A 204 4.99 21.34 -16.99
CA PRO A 204 4.75 20.06 -17.67
C PRO A 204 5.79 19.00 -17.27
N GLY A 205 5.34 17.78 -16.97
CA GLY A 205 6.22 16.67 -16.59
C GLY A 205 6.65 16.66 -15.11
N GLU A 206 6.19 17.60 -14.29
CA GLU A 206 6.39 17.53 -12.84
C GLU A 206 5.63 16.36 -12.21
N LEU A 207 6.22 15.81 -11.15
CA LEU A 207 5.62 14.76 -10.35
C LEU A 207 4.25 15.19 -9.82
N THR A 208 3.34 14.23 -9.80
CA THR A 208 2.04 14.36 -9.17
C THR A 208 2.15 13.87 -7.74
N ASP A 209 1.80 14.75 -6.80
CA ASP A 209 1.76 14.36 -5.39
C ASP A 209 0.68 13.29 -5.20
N THR A 210 1.14 12.10 -4.81
CA THR A 210 0.34 10.89 -4.70
C THR A 210 0.65 10.24 -3.36
N MET A 211 -0.32 10.30 -2.45
CA MET A 211 -0.22 9.76 -1.10
C MET A 211 -1.25 8.65 -0.95
N VAL A 212 -0.83 7.46 -0.56
CA VAL A 212 -1.70 6.28 -0.41
C VAL A 212 -1.45 5.60 0.92
N ALA A 213 -2.51 5.43 1.71
CA ALA A 213 -2.52 4.59 2.90
C ALA A 213 -3.37 3.34 2.61
N LEU A 214 -2.75 2.17 2.59
CA LEU A 214 -3.40 0.90 2.25
C LEU A 214 -3.22 -0.08 3.40
N ILE A 215 -4.32 -0.64 3.91
CA ILE A 215 -4.25 -1.76 4.85
C ILE A 215 -4.29 -3.05 4.07
N VAL A 216 -3.20 -3.80 4.16
CA VAL A 216 -3.07 -5.15 3.59
C VAL A 216 -3.08 -6.14 4.75
N GLY A 217 -3.81 -7.24 4.63
CA GLY A 217 -3.99 -8.17 5.74
C GLY A 217 -4.38 -9.59 5.37
N ARG A 218 -4.51 -10.39 6.43
CA ARG A 218 -4.91 -11.79 6.47
C ARG A 218 -5.87 -11.96 7.66
N PRO A 219 -7.17 -11.69 7.44
CA PRO A 219 -8.17 -11.60 8.51
C PRO A 219 -8.25 -12.83 9.39
N GLU A 220 -7.98 -14.02 8.87
CA GLU A 220 -8.03 -15.29 9.61
C GLU A 220 -6.97 -15.39 10.72
N ARG A 221 -5.90 -14.58 10.67
CA ARG A 221 -4.79 -14.67 11.63
C ARG A 221 -5.14 -14.18 13.04
N VAL A 222 -6.32 -13.58 13.22
CA VAL A 222 -6.85 -13.18 14.53
C VAL A 222 -7.88 -14.14 15.09
N ASP A 223 -8.24 -15.22 14.39
CA ASP A 223 -9.37 -16.09 14.81
C ASP A 223 -9.16 -16.74 16.17
N TRP A 224 -7.91 -17.04 16.55
CA TRP A 224 -7.57 -17.58 17.86
C TRP A 224 -7.90 -16.61 19.01
N LEU A 225 -7.94 -15.28 18.76
CA LEU A 225 -8.31 -14.27 19.75
C LEU A 225 -9.79 -14.33 20.14
N ARG A 226 -10.64 -14.88 19.27
CA ARG A 226 -12.08 -15.06 19.54
C ARG A 226 -12.33 -15.95 20.76
N GLN A 227 -11.39 -16.85 21.07
CA GLN A 227 -11.47 -17.69 22.26
C GLN A 227 -11.22 -16.92 23.56
N PHE A 228 -10.51 -15.79 23.51
CA PHE A 228 -10.22 -14.94 24.66
C PHE A 228 -11.26 -13.83 24.88
N ALA A 229 -11.88 -13.35 23.81
CA ALA A 229 -12.79 -12.20 23.85
C ALA A 229 -13.92 -12.30 24.90
N PRO A 230 -14.59 -13.45 25.11
CA PRO A 230 -15.65 -13.58 26.14
C PRO A 230 -15.15 -13.40 27.58
N TYR A 231 -13.84 -13.53 27.83
CA TYR A 231 -13.23 -13.37 29.14
C TYR A 231 -12.74 -11.94 29.40
N THR A 232 -12.76 -11.08 28.39
CA THR A 232 -12.29 -9.69 28.53
C THR A 232 -13.30 -8.84 29.32
N LYS A 233 -12.80 -7.88 30.11
CA LYS A 233 -13.66 -6.93 30.81
C LYS A 233 -14.31 -5.99 29.78
N VAL A 234 -15.62 -5.81 29.89
CA VAL A 234 -16.35 -4.83 29.09
C VAL A 234 -16.07 -3.43 29.64
N ASN A 235 -15.71 -2.50 28.76
CA ASN A 235 -15.46 -1.10 29.11
C ASN A 235 -16.77 -0.35 29.40
N GLU A 236 -16.74 0.61 30.32
CA GLU A 236 -17.87 1.50 30.61
C GLU A 236 -18.28 2.27 29.35
N ASN A 237 -17.27 2.84 28.67
CA ASN A 237 -17.45 3.35 27.32
C ASN A 237 -17.44 2.19 26.33
N ARG A 238 -18.61 1.82 25.82
CA ARG A 238 -18.78 0.64 24.95
C ARG A 238 -18.11 0.76 23.57
N ILE A 239 -17.75 1.97 23.14
CA ILE A 239 -17.04 2.14 21.87
C ILE A 239 -15.52 1.90 22.00
N ASP A 240 -14.97 1.94 23.22
CA ASP A 240 -13.54 1.77 23.47
C ASP A 240 -13.12 0.30 23.33
N PRO A 241 -12.28 -0.07 22.34
CA PRO A 241 -11.86 -1.46 22.13
C PRO A 241 -10.74 -1.91 23.08
N GLU A 242 -10.17 -1.02 23.90
CA GLU A 242 -8.99 -1.29 24.72
C GLU A 242 -9.20 -2.42 25.73
N PHE A 243 -8.22 -3.33 25.81
CA PHE A 243 -8.19 -4.36 26.83
C PHE A 243 -7.73 -3.77 28.18
N ARG A 244 -8.62 -3.81 29.19
CA ARG A 244 -8.34 -3.33 30.56
C ARG A 244 -8.16 -4.43 31.60
N GLY A 245 -8.07 -5.68 31.15
CA GLY A 245 -7.95 -6.85 32.00
C GLY A 245 -9.08 -7.86 31.79
N TRP A 246 -8.97 -8.98 32.50
CA TRP A 246 -9.96 -10.04 32.48
C TRP A 246 -11.19 -9.68 33.30
N GLY A 247 -12.33 -10.23 32.91
CA GLY A 247 -13.57 -10.17 33.68
C GLY A 247 -13.53 -11.12 34.88
N TRP A 248 -14.71 -11.48 35.37
CA TRP A 248 -14.88 -12.34 36.54
C TRP A 248 -14.47 -13.81 36.28
N ARG A 249 -14.53 -14.27 35.03
CA ARG A 249 -13.95 -15.55 34.59
C ARG A 249 -12.61 -15.30 33.92
N LYS A 250 -11.60 -16.09 34.29
CA LYS A 250 -10.32 -16.14 33.55
C LYS A 250 -10.44 -17.08 32.35
N PRO A 251 -9.68 -16.84 31.27
CA PRO A 251 -9.60 -17.79 30.17
C PRO A 251 -9.00 -19.12 30.68
N PRO A 252 -9.37 -20.26 30.06
CA PRO A 252 -8.87 -21.58 30.46
C PRO A 252 -7.39 -21.80 30.11
N VAL A 253 -6.87 -20.99 29.18
CA VAL A 253 -5.47 -20.98 28.74
C VAL A 253 -4.89 -19.60 28.99
N GLU A 254 -3.65 -19.52 29.45
CA GLU A 254 -2.95 -18.25 29.60
C GLU A 254 -2.70 -17.60 28.23
N PHE A 255 -3.02 -16.32 28.12
CA PHE A 255 -2.73 -15.56 26.90
C PHE A 255 -1.22 -15.39 26.74
N ARG A 256 -0.70 -15.76 25.56
CA ARG A 256 0.71 -15.57 25.20
C ARG A 256 0.84 -14.39 24.24
N PRO A 257 1.37 -13.24 24.68
CA PRO A 257 1.61 -12.10 23.80
C PRO A 257 2.54 -12.48 22.64
N THR A 258 2.27 -11.90 21.47
CA THR A 258 3.19 -11.93 20.34
C THR A 258 3.68 -10.52 20.02
N ARG A 259 4.61 -10.40 19.07
CA ARG A 259 5.09 -9.10 18.59
C ARG A 259 3.94 -8.24 18.05
N PHE A 260 3.02 -8.83 17.30
CA PHE A 260 1.94 -8.11 16.64
C PHE A 260 0.66 -8.06 17.48
N ILE A 261 0.48 -9.01 18.41
CA ILE A 261 -0.64 -9.06 19.33
C ILE A 261 -0.11 -9.08 20.79
N PRO A 262 0.30 -7.92 21.34
CA PRO A 262 0.86 -7.87 22.70
C PRO A 262 -0.22 -8.02 23.79
N GLN A 263 -1.49 -7.84 23.45
CA GLN A 263 -2.63 -7.95 24.34
C GLN A 263 -3.79 -8.66 23.62
N PRO A 264 -4.64 -9.41 24.35
CA PRO A 264 -5.83 -10.01 23.76
C PRO A 264 -6.78 -8.95 23.24
N TRP A 265 -7.52 -9.27 22.19
CA TRP A 265 -8.56 -8.38 21.68
C TRP A 265 -9.86 -8.58 22.44
N THR A 266 -10.53 -7.46 22.75
CA THR A 266 -11.87 -7.47 23.33
C THR A 266 -12.91 -7.88 22.30
N ALA A 267 -14.12 -8.22 22.75
CA ALA A 267 -15.25 -8.41 21.83
C ALA A 267 -15.46 -7.18 20.93
N ARG A 268 -15.31 -5.97 21.49
CA ARG A 268 -15.45 -4.72 20.73
C ARG A 268 -14.35 -4.54 19.67
N ALA A 269 -13.12 -4.90 19.97
CA ALA A 269 -12.02 -4.87 19.00
C ALA A 269 -12.29 -5.83 17.82
N LEU A 270 -12.77 -7.04 18.12
CA LEU A 270 -13.15 -8.01 17.09
C LEU A 270 -14.36 -7.54 16.28
N GLU A 271 -15.36 -6.90 16.88
CA GLU A 271 -16.48 -6.30 16.14
C GLU A 271 -16.00 -5.23 15.14
N GLN A 272 -15.06 -4.37 15.55
CA GLN A 272 -14.47 -3.38 14.66
C GLN A 272 -13.68 -4.03 13.52
N TRP A 273 -12.93 -5.10 13.82
CA TRP A 273 -12.20 -5.87 12.81
C TRP A 273 -13.14 -6.57 11.82
N ASP A 274 -14.19 -7.22 12.32
CA ASP A 274 -15.16 -7.97 11.51
C ASP A 274 -16.03 -7.07 10.64
N ALA A 275 -16.15 -5.78 10.99
CA ALA A 275 -16.83 -4.78 10.18
C ALA A 275 -16.00 -4.33 8.96
N LEU A 276 -14.71 -4.67 8.88
CA LEU A 276 -13.86 -4.31 7.76
C LEU A 276 -14.21 -5.15 6.52
N PRO A 277 -14.52 -4.53 5.37
CA PRO A 277 -14.72 -5.25 4.13
C PRO A 277 -13.38 -5.72 3.54
N VAL A 278 -13.39 -6.83 2.82
CA VAL A 278 -12.33 -7.13 1.85
C VAL A 278 -12.63 -6.35 0.57
N LEU A 279 -11.93 -5.23 0.38
CA LEU A 279 -12.14 -4.32 -0.76
C LEU A 279 -11.58 -4.87 -2.06
N ALA A 280 -10.44 -5.57 -1.97
CA ALA A 280 -9.75 -6.16 -3.11
C ALA A 280 -8.83 -7.29 -2.64
N ARG A 281 -8.35 -8.11 -3.59
CA ARG A 281 -7.28 -9.08 -3.36
C ARG A 281 -6.07 -8.70 -4.20
N LEU A 282 -4.92 -8.62 -3.55
CA LEU A 282 -3.62 -8.53 -4.20
C LEU A 282 -3.18 -9.94 -4.55
N HIS A 283 -2.98 -10.21 -5.82
CA HIS A 283 -2.41 -11.47 -6.30
C HIS A 283 -0.89 -11.33 -6.37
N ARG A 284 -0.17 -12.41 -6.06
CA ARG A 284 1.29 -12.40 -6.12
C ARG A 284 1.78 -12.07 -7.54
N PRO A 285 2.78 -11.18 -7.72
CA PRO A 285 3.30 -10.85 -9.04
C PRO A 285 3.86 -12.07 -9.78
N VAL A 286 3.65 -12.10 -11.10
CA VAL A 286 4.26 -13.07 -12.01
C VAL A 286 5.36 -12.36 -12.80
N SER A 287 6.60 -12.73 -12.54
CA SER A 287 7.76 -12.19 -13.27
C SER A 287 8.24 -13.18 -14.31
N VAL A 288 8.42 -12.71 -15.55
CA VAL A 288 9.01 -13.51 -16.64
C VAL A 288 10.17 -12.74 -17.29
N PRO A 289 11.29 -13.41 -17.61
CA PRO A 289 12.38 -12.77 -18.32
C PRO A 289 11.96 -12.50 -19.78
N LEU A 290 12.19 -11.28 -20.24
CA LEU A 290 11.96 -10.88 -21.64
C LEU A 290 13.28 -10.79 -22.43
N THR A 291 14.36 -11.34 -21.85
CA THR A 291 15.70 -11.41 -22.43
C THR A 291 16.17 -12.86 -22.46
N ARG A 292 17.11 -13.16 -23.35
CA ARG A 292 17.75 -14.46 -23.42
C ARG A 292 18.74 -14.64 -22.27
N PRO A 293 18.75 -15.80 -21.57
CA PRO A 293 19.64 -16.01 -20.43
C PRO A 293 21.13 -16.01 -20.78
N ASP A 294 21.48 -16.39 -22.00
CA ASP A 294 22.86 -16.54 -22.49
C ASP A 294 23.45 -15.23 -23.00
N THR A 295 22.69 -14.44 -23.75
CA THR A 295 23.18 -13.19 -24.36
C THR A 295 22.70 -11.93 -23.66
N GLY A 296 21.68 -12.01 -22.80
CA GLY A 296 21.01 -10.84 -22.20
C GLY A 296 20.20 -10.01 -23.21
N GLU A 297 20.19 -10.39 -24.49
CA GLU A 297 19.46 -9.67 -25.52
C GLU A 297 17.95 -9.86 -25.38
N ARG A 298 17.17 -8.84 -25.73
CA ARG A 298 15.70 -8.90 -25.77
C ARG A 298 15.24 -10.05 -26.67
N LEU A 299 14.20 -10.75 -26.24
CA LEU A 299 13.55 -11.77 -27.04
C LEU A 299 13.04 -11.17 -28.36
N LYS A 300 13.18 -11.92 -29.45
CA LYS A 300 12.57 -11.57 -30.74
C LYS A 300 11.05 -11.66 -30.65
N ARG A 301 10.36 -10.96 -31.54
CA ARG A 301 8.89 -10.76 -31.53
C ARG A 301 8.09 -12.03 -31.22
N GLU A 302 8.31 -13.13 -31.95
CA GLU A 302 7.55 -14.37 -31.74
C GLU A 302 7.76 -14.98 -30.35
N ALA A 303 9.02 -15.11 -29.92
CA ALA A 303 9.36 -15.64 -28.60
C ALA A 303 8.85 -14.71 -27.48
N LEU A 304 8.93 -13.39 -27.67
CA LEU A 304 8.39 -12.40 -26.75
C LEU A 304 6.87 -12.53 -26.62
N THR A 305 6.14 -12.63 -27.73
CA THR A 305 4.69 -12.84 -27.75
C THR A 305 4.31 -14.14 -27.04
N ALA A 306 5.00 -15.25 -27.30
CA ALA A 306 4.75 -16.52 -26.63
C ALA A 306 5.01 -16.45 -25.12
N GLN A 307 6.10 -15.81 -24.71
CA GLN A 307 6.46 -15.63 -23.29
C GLN A 307 5.42 -14.79 -22.55
N LEU A 308 5.00 -13.65 -23.13
CA LEU A 308 3.97 -12.79 -22.56
C LEU A 308 2.60 -13.49 -22.50
N ALA A 309 2.24 -14.27 -23.53
CA ALA A 309 1.01 -15.05 -23.52
C ALA A 309 0.99 -16.10 -22.40
N ALA A 310 2.10 -16.82 -22.20
CA ALA A 310 2.24 -17.79 -21.11
C ALA A 310 2.21 -17.11 -19.73
N ALA A 311 2.85 -15.94 -19.59
CA ALA A 311 2.80 -15.15 -18.38
C ALA A 311 1.38 -14.68 -18.05
N TRP A 312 0.65 -14.19 -19.05
CA TRP A 312 -0.75 -13.79 -18.90
C TRP A 312 -1.64 -14.95 -18.46
N LYS A 313 -1.50 -16.14 -19.06
CA LYS A 313 -2.21 -17.35 -18.61
C LYS A 313 -1.90 -17.70 -17.16
N THR A 314 -0.63 -17.62 -16.77
CA THR A 314 -0.20 -17.91 -15.39
C THR A 314 -0.84 -16.92 -14.41
N ALA A 315 -0.79 -15.62 -14.71
CA ALA A 315 -1.39 -14.60 -13.87
C ALA A 315 -2.92 -14.74 -13.77
N SER A 316 -3.59 -14.96 -14.91
CA SER A 316 -5.04 -15.07 -14.99
C SER A 316 -5.60 -16.38 -14.41
N ALA A 317 -4.81 -17.46 -14.37
CA ALA A 317 -5.24 -18.75 -13.80
C ALA A 317 -5.61 -18.66 -12.31
N THR A 318 -5.08 -17.67 -11.59
CA THR A 318 -5.39 -17.43 -10.17
C THR A 318 -6.67 -16.63 -9.95
N LEU A 319 -7.28 -16.09 -11.01
CA LEU A 319 -8.44 -15.21 -10.93
C LEU A 319 -9.74 -16.02 -10.98
N THR A 320 -10.75 -15.56 -10.23
CA THR A 320 -12.09 -16.17 -10.25
C THR A 320 -12.91 -15.79 -11.49
N SER A 321 -12.58 -14.66 -12.12
CA SER A 321 -13.25 -14.16 -13.33
C SER A 321 -12.23 -13.55 -14.28
N ALA A 322 -12.54 -13.56 -15.57
CA ALA A 322 -11.70 -12.92 -16.58
C ALA A 322 -11.53 -11.43 -16.28
N PRO A 323 -10.32 -10.86 -16.46
CA PRO A 323 -10.09 -9.43 -16.31
C PRO A 323 -10.95 -8.61 -17.27
N ALA A 324 -11.69 -7.63 -16.75
CA ALA A 324 -12.47 -6.70 -17.57
C ALA A 324 -11.63 -5.53 -18.10
N ARG A 325 -10.49 -5.23 -17.45
CA ARG A 325 -9.60 -4.10 -17.77
C ARG A 325 -8.16 -4.51 -17.56
N LEU A 326 -7.28 -3.95 -18.39
CA LEU A 326 -5.83 -4.09 -18.26
C LEU A 326 -5.21 -2.71 -18.14
N PHE A 327 -4.48 -2.49 -17.04
CA PHE A 327 -3.57 -1.38 -16.91
C PHE A 327 -2.17 -1.89 -17.21
N TYR A 328 -1.38 -1.12 -17.95
CA TYR A 328 -0.04 -1.51 -18.34
C TYR A 328 0.91 -0.32 -18.26
N ASP A 329 2.17 -0.61 -17.97
CA ASP A 329 3.28 0.29 -18.12
C ASP A 329 4.36 -0.44 -18.92
N GLY A 330 4.77 0.13 -20.04
CA GLY A 330 5.85 -0.41 -20.88
C GLY A 330 7.23 0.12 -20.50
N GLY A 331 7.29 1.12 -19.63
CA GLY A 331 8.48 1.94 -19.41
C GLY A 331 8.75 2.93 -20.54
N LEU A 332 9.81 3.73 -20.35
CA LEU A 332 10.24 4.71 -21.34
C LEU A 332 10.64 4.04 -22.65
N ASN A 333 10.21 4.64 -23.77
CA ASN A 333 10.50 4.19 -25.15
C ASN A 333 9.93 2.81 -25.55
N ALA A 334 8.97 2.27 -24.79
CA ALA A 334 8.26 1.06 -25.18
C ALA A 334 7.00 1.36 -26.02
N THR A 335 6.61 0.41 -26.85
CA THR A 335 5.29 0.35 -27.52
C THR A 335 4.47 -0.79 -26.91
N PRO A 336 4.08 -0.70 -25.63
CA PRO A 336 3.49 -1.81 -24.87
C PRO A 336 2.26 -2.42 -25.56
N LEU A 337 1.40 -1.62 -26.17
CA LEU A 337 0.24 -2.13 -26.91
C LEU A 337 0.61 -3.01 -28.10
N ALA A 338 1.70 -2.70 -28.81
CA ALA A 338 2.15 -3.48 -29.97
C ALA A 338 2.66 -4.87 -29.55
N GLU A 339 3.11 -5.02 -28.30
CA GLU A 339 3.61 -6.28 -27.74
C GLU A 339 2.50 -7.05 -26.99
N LEU A 340 1.68 -6.35 -26.22
CA LEU A 340 0.61 -6.95 -25.41
C LEU A 340 -0.56 -7.44 -26.25
N THR A 341 -1.01 -6.68 -27.26
CA THR A 341 -2.16 -7.08 -28.09
C THR A 341 -1.99 -8.46 -28.74
N PRO A 342 -0.89 -8.77 -29.45
CA PRO A 342 -0.71 -10.11 -30.02
C PRO A 342 -0.53 -11.18 -28.94
N ALA A 343 0.09 -10.86 -27.80
CA ALA A 343 0.27 -11.81 -26.69
C ALA A 343 -1.07 -12.19 -26.04
N LEU A 344 -1.96 -11.22 -25.81
CA LEU A 344 -3.30 -11.44 -25.28
C LEU A 344 -4.17 -12.23 -26.26
N GLY A 345 -4.09 -11.92 -27.56
CA GLY A 345 -4.77 -12.69 -28.60
C GLY A 345 -4.30 -14.14 -28.66
N ALA A 346 -2.98 -14.37 -28.57
CA ALA A 346 -2.41 -15.72 -28.50
C ALA A 346 -2.87 -16.47 -27.23
N ALA A 347 -2.94 -15.78 -26.08
CA ALA A 347 -3.38 -16.38 -24.82
C ALA A 347 -4.86 -16.78 -24.81
N GLN A 348 -5.72 -16.10 -25.58
CA GLN A 348 -7.14 -16.44 -25.70
C GLN A 348 -7.41 -17.56 -26.72
N SER A 349 -6.54 -17.69 -27.72
CA SER A 349 -6.70 -18.66 -28.83
C SER A 349 -6.17 -20.06 -28.52
N SER A 350 -5.63 -20.26 -27.31
CA SER A 350 -4.96 -21.49 -26.88
C SER A 350 -5.38 -21.90 -25.49
#